data_AF-A0A8X6Y720-F1
#
_entry.id   AF-A0A8X6Y720-F1
#
_cell.length_a   1.000
_cell.length_b   1.000
_cell.length_c   1.000
_cell.angle_alpha   90.00
_cell.angle_beta   90.00
_cell.angle_gamma   90.00
#
_symmetry.space_group_name_H-M   'P 1'
#
loop_
_entity.id
_entity.type
_entity.pdbx_description
1 polymer ?
#
loop_
_entity_poly.entity_id
_entity_poly.type
_entity_poly.pdbx_seq_one_letter_code
_entity_poly.pdbx_strand_id
1 'polypeptide(L)'
;MSTPIYPQDSSGNESYLKNNEGDEYYLTQRKQVFAIKEGKPYYAKDKDENEFYPIVNGKVEIIPFLYAKDALGNEKYPQDAQGNEIALKAQGKTGWTYAIDKDGNAFYPTDNTGADNVLGRYIYKNDGSIKYPLNQEGYPMYETDNTTNDELYSIKNDGSINWGVDREGNQIYAKKENGDEYYPPNGEFACDQFGSPQYARTKDGKVIFPLDAYGNESYIKDDAIGASDVIYMDDVVLDRYAKKNTGEEIYPIQLANQVPKRYREVILNEYAKTDLQEAKYPLDEYGNEYTIDSMEIAGNEKDYFPQGYPITNDNWVIVPEVNGKIFISDQLLPKVQENNIINKLHREFKNDPDYVTNVKSTRQSRATRQGHRIFFVQILLL
;
A
#
# COMPACT_ATOMS: atom_id res chain seq x y z
N MET A 1 15.14 47.98 -35.37
CA MET A 1 13.96 47.33 -34.77
C MET A 1 13.62 46.15 -35.67
N SER A 2 13.54 44.93 -35.15
CA SER A 2 13.08 43.79 -35.95
C SER A 2 11.59 43.96 -36.23
N THR A 3 11.16 43.77 -37.48
CA THR A 3 9.74 43.75 -37.82
C THR A 3 9.06 42.61 -37.05
N PRO A 4 7.97 42.87 -36.31
CA PRO A 4 7.27 41.83 -35.58
C PRO A 4 6.76 40.76 -36.55
N ILE A 5 6.88 39.50 -36.14
CA ILE A 5 6.56 38.36 -37.00
C ILE A 5 5.07 38.03 -36.94
N TYR A 6 4.46 38.23 -35.78
CA TYR A 6 3.05 37.99 -35.52
C TYR A 6 2.27 39.31 -35.44
N PRO A 7 0.95 39.30 -35.73
CA PRO A 7 0.08 40.45 -35.49
C PRO A 7 0.21 40.98 -34.06
N GLN A 8 0.35 42.30 -33.92
CA GLN A 8 0.46 42.98 -32.63
C GLN A 8 -0.78 43.84 -32.34
N ASP A 9 -1.22 43.86 -31.09
CA ASP A 9 -2.19 44.83 -30.59
C ASP A 9 -1.54 46.19 -30.28
N SER A 10 -2.35 47.18 -29.84
CA SER A 10 -1.86 48.52 -29.48
C SER A 10 -0.92 48.54 -28.26
N SER A 11 -0.90 47.46 -27.48
CA SER A 11 -0.04 47.26 -26.31
C SER A 11 1.26 46.53 -26.67
N GLY A 12 1.41 46.11 -27.93
CA GLY A 12 2.55 45.36 -28.43
C GLY A 12 2.50 43.85 -28.15
N ASN A 13 1.35 43.31 -27.73
CA ASN A 13 1.19 41.86 -27.57
C ASN A 13 1.04 41.22 -28.94
N GLU A 14 1.87 40.21 -29.20
CA GLU A 14 1.78 39.36 -30.37
C GLU A 14 0.71 38.28 -30.16
N SER A 15 0.03 37.91 -31.25
CA SER A 15 -0.95 36.83 -31.25
C SER A 15 -0.78 35.93 -32.47
N TYR A 16 -0.98 34.63 -32.28
CA TYR A 16 -1.06 33.71 -33.41
C TYR A 16 -2.35 33.93 -34.20
N LEU A 17 -2.30 33.64 -35.50
CA LEU A 17 -3.50 33.57 -36.32
C LEU A 17 -4.25 32.26 -36.01
N LYS A 18 -5.58 32.30 -36.09
CA LYS A 18 -6.45 31.14 -35.86
C LYS A 18 -7.00 30.58 -37.16
N ASN A 19 -7.18 29.26 -37.22
CA ASN A 19 -7.94 28.59 -38.29
C ASN A 19 -9.46 28.69 -38.02
N ASN A 20 -10.28 28.08 -38.86
CA ASN A 20 -11.75 28.08 -38.70
C ASN A 20 -12.24 27.21 -37.52
N GLU A 21 -11.38 26.34 -36.99
CA GLU A 21 -11.68 25.45 -35.86
C GLU A 21 -11.30 26.09 -34.51
N GLY A 22 -10.59 27.22 -34.55
CA GLY A 22 -10.16 27.98 -33.38
C GLY A 22 -8.70 27.74 -32.98
N ASP A 23 -7.99 26.82 -33.64
CA ASP A 23 -6.59 26.53 -33.36
C ASP A 23 -5.69 27.63 -33.89
N GLU A 24 -4.73 28.03 -33.07
CA GLU A 24 -3.63 28.89 -33.44
C GLU A 24 -2.62 28.13 -34.34
N TYR A 25 -1.88 28.83 -35.20
CA TYR A 25 -0.86 28.19 -36.03
C TYR A 25 0.43 29.00 -36.17
N TYR A 26 1.54 28.28 -36.31
CA TYR A 26 2.87 28.85 -36.54
C TYR A 26 3.04 29.37 -37.97
N LEU A 27 3.71 30.51 -38.11
CA LEU A 27 4.15 31.02 -39.41
C LEU A 27 5.47 30.34 -39.81
N THR A 28 5.37 29.20 -40.48
CA THR A 28 6.49 28.28 -40.81
C THR A 28 7.62 28.86 -41.66
N GLN A 29 7.45 30.05 -42.27
CA GLN A 29 8.46 30.68 -43.12
C GLN A 29 9.50 31.52 -42.35
N ARG A 30 9.41 31.62 -41.02
CA ARG A 30 10.25 32.54 -40.24
C ARG A 30 10.94 31.86 -39.06
N LYS A 31 12.04 32.47 -38.59
CA LYS A 31 12.88 31.96 -37.50
C LYS A 31 12.24 32.06 -36.10
N GLN A 32 11.19 32.87 -35.93
CA GLN A 32 10.53 33.05 -34.63
C GLN A 32 9.36 32.07 -34.50
N VAL A 33 9.53 31.11 -33.60
CA VAL A 33 8.57 30.03 -33.33
C VAL A 33 7.74 30.28 -32.06
N PHE A 34 7.61 31.55 -31.66
CA PHE A 34 6.88 31.96 -30.45
C PHE A 34 6.24 33.33 -30.61
N ALA A 35 5.10 33.57 -29.98
CA ALA A 35 4.54 34.92 -29.83
C ALA A 35 4.89 35.48 -28.45
N ILE A 36 4.92 36.79 -28.30
CA ILE A 36 5.18 37.48 -27.04
C ILE A 36 3.88 38.12 -26.52
N LYS A 37 3.44 37.72 -25.33
CA LYS A 37 2.31 38.33 -24.62
C LYS A 37 2.75 38.81 -23.25
N GLU A 38 2.46 40.07 -22.92
CA GLU A 38 2.88 40.70 -21.66
C GLU A 38 4.40 40.58 -21.40
N GLY A 39 5.19 40.65 -22.48
CA GLY A 39 6.65 40.53 -22.42
C GLY A 39 7.17 39.10 -22.20
N LYS A 40 6.30 38.08 -22.18
CA LYS A 40 6.68 36.67 -22.03
C LYS A 40 6.41 35.88 -23.32
N PRO A 41 7.33 35.02 -23.76
CA PRO A 41 7.07 34.13 -24.89
C PRO A 41 6.02 33.08 -24.51
N TYR A 42 5.19 32.69 -25.47
CA TYR A 42 4.24 31.58 -25.37
C TYR A 42 4.14 30.81 -26.69
N TYR A 43 3.70 29.56 -26.62
CA TYR A 43 3.49 28.68 -27.78
C TYR A 43 2.06 28.81 -28.32
N ALA A 44 1.82 28.36 -29.55
CA ALA A 44 0.49 28.36 -30.15
C ALA A 44 -0.42 27.35 -29.42
N LYS A 45 -1.71 27.65 -29.35
CA LYS A 45 -2.72 26.83 -28.68
C LYS A 45 -3.72 26.19 -29.63
N ASP A 46 -4.19 24.99 -29.30
CA ASP A 46 -5.39 24.42 -29.93
C ASP A 46 -6.67 25.12 -29.42
N LYS A 47 -7.81 24.77 -30.02
CA LYS A 47 -9.14 25.25 -29.62
C LYS A 47 -9.51 24.95 -28.16
N ASP A 48 -8.86 23.95 -27.55
CA ASP A 48 -9.07 23.50 -26.18
C ASP A 48 -8.08 24.17 -25.21
N GLU A 49 -7.34 25.19 -25.68
CA GLU A 49 -6.35 25.98 -24.95
C GLU A 49 -5.06 25.22 -24.56
N ASN A 50 -4.78 24.08 -25.18
CA ASN A 50 -3.51 23.38 -25.00
C ASN A 50 -2.45 23.97 -25.93
N GLU A 51 -1.34 24.42 -25.36
CA GLU A 51 -0.17 24.80 -26.13
C GLU A 51 0.49 23.55 -26.75
N PHE A 52 1.02 23.71 -27.96
CA PHE A 52 1.73 22.64 -28.66
C PHE A 52 3.05 23.15 -29.22
N TYR A 53 4.04 22.26 -29.34
CA TYR A 53 5.35 22.66 -29.86
C TYR A 53 5.34 22.84 -31.38
N PRO A 54 6.13 23.80 -31.92
CA PRO A 54 6.30 23.96 -33.35
C PRO A 54 7.10 22.80 -33.94
N ILE A 55 6.63 22.26 -35.06
CA ILE A 55 7.35 21.26 -35.85
C ILE A 55 7.88 21.93 -37.12
N VAL A 56 9.20 22.04 -37.25
CA VAL A 56 9.87 22.62 -38.42
C VAL A 56 10.77 21.56 -39.06
N ASN A 57 10.52 21.24 -40.32
CA ASN A 57 11.23 20.18 -41.06
C ASN A 57 11.25 18.83 -40.33
N GLY A 58 10.13 18.47 -39.68
CA GLY A 58 9.99 17.21 -38.95
C GLY A 58 10.73 17.17 -37.61
N LYS A 59 11.22 18.30 -37.10
CA LYS A 59 11.85 18.42 -35.77
C LYS A 59 11.07 19.37 -34.90
N VAL A 60 10.98 19.03 -33.62
CA VAL A 60 10.40 19.91 -32.61
C VAL A 60 11.37 21.07 -32.36
N GLU A 61 10.90 22.29 -32.59
CA GLU A 61 11.65 23.52 -32.30
C GLU A 61 11.31 23.99 -30.89
N ILE A 62 12.34 24.14 -30.05
CA ILE A 62 12.17 24.44 -28.63
C ILE A 62 12.75 25.81 -28.35
N ILE A 63 11.98 26.66 -27.68
CA ILE A 63 12.54 27.83 -27.00
C ILE A 63 13.24 27.31 -25.76
N PRO A 64 14.53 27.62 -25.54
CA PRO A 64 15.16 27.33 -24.26
C PRO A 64 14.26 27.83 -23.11
N PHE A 65 14.28 27.17 -21.95
CA PHE A 65 13.54 27.57 -20.73
C PHE A 65 12.00 27.73 -20.82
N LEU A 66 11.34 27.46 -21.94
CA LEU A 66 9.87 27.51 -22.03
C LEU A 66 9.28 26.15 -22.37
N TYR A 67 8.46 25.64 -21.45
CA TYR A 67 7.61 24.48 -21.66
C TYR A 67 6.23 24.90 -22.20
N ALA A 68 5.67 24.07 -23.09
CA ALA A 68 4.28 24.22 -23.51
C ALA A 68 3.35 23.80 -22.38
N LYS A 69 2.19 24.45 -22.25
CA LYS A 69 1.20 24.15 -21.20
C LYS A 69 -0.05 23.47 -21.73
N ASP A 70 -0.67 22.62 -20.93
CA ASP A 70 -2.04 22.18 -21.19
C ASP A 70 -3.06 23.24 -20.75
N ALA A 71 -4.35 22.98 -21.02
CA ALA A 71 -5.44 23.86 -20.64
C ALA A 71 -5.58 24.10 -19.13
N LEU A 72 -5.05 23.20 -18.30
CA LEU A 72 -5.04 23.30 -16.84
C LEU A 72 -3.82 24.07 -16.31
N GLY A 73 -2.88 24.42 -17.18
CA GLY A 73 -1.66 25.15 -16.86
C GLY A 73 -0.48 24.26 -16.47
N ASN A 74 -0.59 22.92 -16.61
CA ASN A 74 0.53 22.01 -16.42
C ASN A 74 1.49 22.16 -17.60
N GLU A 75 2.79 22.30 -17.32
CA GLU A 75 3.82 22.24 -18.34
C GLU A 75 3.91 20.82 -18.92
N LYS A 76 4.39 20.69 -20.15
CA LYS A 76 4.57 19.44 -20.87
C LYS A 76 5.95 19.43 -21.48
N TYR A 77 6.59 18.27 -21.53
CA TYR A 77 7.84 18.13 -22.26
C TYR A 77 7.61 18.08 -23.78
N PRO A 78 8.54 18.61 -24.60
CA PRO A 78 8.59 18.26 -26.01
C PRO A 78 9.01 16.79 -26.16
N GLN A 79 8.50 16.12 -27.19
CA GLN A 79 8.84 14.73 -27.49
C GLN A 79 9.72 14.62 -28.74
N ASP A 80 10.65 13.66 -28.74
CA ASP A 80 11.38 13.27 -29.95
C ASP A 80 10.51 12.39 -30.89
N ALA A 81 11.08 11.99 -32.03
CA ALA A 81 10.37 11.15 -33.00
C ALA A 81 10.10 9.72 -32.50
N GLN A 82 10.72 9.31 -31.39
CA GLN A 82 10.54 8.02 -30.74
C GLN A 82 9.52 8.09 -29.59
N GLY A 83 9.02 9.28 -29.26
CA GLY A 83 8.08 9.53 -28.18
C GLY A 83 8.74 9.79 -26.82
N ASN A 84 10.07 9.97 -26.75
CA ASN A 84 10.74 10.29 -25.49
C ASN A 84 10.61 11.77 -25.18
N GLU A 85 10.30 12.10 -23.93
CA GLU A 85 10.25 13.47 -23.45
C GLU A 85 11.66 14.06 -23.26
N ILE A 86 11.81 15.32 -23.67
CA ILE A 86 13.10 16.02 -23.71
C ILE A 86 13.10 17.17 -22.71
N ALA A 87 13.85 17.05 -21.62
CA ALA A 87 14.03 18.20 -20.73
C ALA A 87 14.86 19.32 -21.37
N LEU A 88 14.59 20.54 -20.91
CA LEU A 88 15.26 21.74 -21.38
C LEU A 88 16.45 22.07 -20.49
N LYS A 89 17.46 22.70 -21.08
CA LYS A 89 18.59 23.26 -20.34
C LYS A 89 18.27 24.71 -19.95
N ALA A 90 18.59 25.07 -18.71
CA ALA A 90 18.49 26.46 -18.28
C ALA A 90 19.48 27.33 -19.06
N GLN A 91 19.03 28.48 -19.55
CA GLN A 91 19.89 29.40 -20.28
C GLN A 91 21.05 29.87 -19.40
N GLY A 92 22.28 29.64 -19.86
CA GLY A 92 23.49 30.06 -19.14
C GLY A 92 23.78 29.31 -17.84
N LYS A 93 23.07 28.22 -17.54
CA LYS A 93 23.34 27.34 -16.38
C LYS A 93 23.71 25.94 -16.84
N THR A 94 24.45 25.22 -16.01
CA THR A 94 24.84 23.81 -16.23
C THR A 94 23.75 22.81 -15.85
N GLY A 95 22.57 23.27 -15.43
CA GLY A 95 21.48 22.43 -14.95
C GLY A 95 20.31 22.30 -15.93
N TRP A 96 19.58 21.21 -15.80
CA TRP A 96 18.30 20.97 -16.47
C TRP A 96 17.18 21.71 -15.74
N THR A 97 16.18 22.15 -16.49
CA THR A 97 14.90 22.62 -15.95
C THR A 97 13.89 21.49 -16.07
N TYR A 98 13.06 21.28 -15.06
CA TYR A 98 11.98 20.31 -15.12
C TYR A 98 10.65 21.01 -15.40
N ALA A 99 9.74 20.33 -16.08
CA ALA A 99 8.38 20.81 -16.27
C ALA A 99 7.65 20.78 -14.92
N ILE A 100 6.80 21.77 -14.66
CA ILE A 100 5.99 21.88 -13.44
C ILE A 100 4.50 21.73 -13.72
N ASP A 101 3.79 21.08 -12.80
CA ASP A 101 2.33 21.07 -12.81
C ASP A 101 1.75 22.45 -12.41
N LYS A 102 0.43 22.60 -12.53
CA LYS A 102 -0.30 23.83 -12.15
C LYS A 102 -0.13 24.22 -10.68
N ASP A 103 0.18 23.25 -9.82
CA ASP A 103 0.40 23.44 -8.39
C ASP A 103 1.86 23.76 -8.08
N GLY A 104 2.71 23.76 -9.12
CA GLY A 104 4.13 24.10 -9.14
C GLY A 104 5.07 22.92 -8.82
N ASN A 105 4.57 21.68 -8.74
CA ASN A 105 5.42 20.53 -8.51
C ASN A 105 6.11 20.10 -9.81
N ALA A 106 7.43 19.98 -9.76
CA ALA A 106 8.18 19.48 -10.89
C ALA A 106 8.01 17.96 -11.05
N PHE A 107 8.12 17.48 -12.29
CA PHE A 107 8.09 16.06 -12.63
C PHE A 107 9.20 15.71 -13.64
N TYR A 108 9.57 14.43 -13.72
CA TYR A 108 10.62 13.99 -14.63
C TYR A 108 10.09 13.87 -16.06
N PRO A 109 10.94 14.07 -17.07
CA PRO A 109 10.61 13.61 -18.42
C PRO A 109 10.56 12.08 -18.44
N THR A 110 9.64 11.52 -19.20
CA THR A 110 9.48 10.08 -19.41
C THR A 110 10.04 9.63 -20.76
N ASP A 111 10.63 8.44 -20.81
CA ASP A 111 10.93 7.79 -22.08
C ASP A 111 9.68 7.14 -22.71
N ASN A 112 9.82 6.58 -23.91
CA ASN A 112 8.72 5.93 -24.60
C ASN A 112 8.24 4.61 -23.96
N THR A 113 8.89 4.15 -22.90
CA THR A 113 8.44 3.02 -22.07
C THR A 113 7.71 3.49 -20.81
N GLY A 114 7.70 4.80 -20.55
CA GLY A 114 7.11 5.42 -19.38
C GLY A 114 8.02 5.45 -18.15
N ALA A 115 9.32 5.15 -18.27
CA ALA A 115 10.28 5.37 -17.20
C ALA A 115 10.69 6.84 -17.12
N ASP A 116 10.84 7.33 -15.91
CA ASP A 116 11.37 8.66 -15.63
C ASP A 116 12.87 8.71 -15.97
N ASN A 117 13.26 9.71 -16.76
CA ASN A 117 14.63 9.98 -17.14
C ASN A 117 15.27 10.97 -16.17
N VAL A 118 16.20 10.47 -15.37
CA VAL A 118 16.90 11.23 -14.32
C VAL A 118 18.05 12.01 -14.91
N LEU A 119 17.93 13.33 -14.95
CA LEU A 119 18.91 14.22 -15.57
C LEU A 119 19.87 14.87 -14.57
N GLY A 120 20.11 14.22 -13.43
CA GLY A 120 21.07 14.67 -12.43
C GLY A 120 20.59 14.37 -11.03
N ARG A 121 19.98 15.36 -10.38
CA ARG A 121 19.49 15.26 -9.00
C ARG A 121 18.00 14.99 -8.97
N TYR A 122 17.54 14.47 -7.84
CA TYR A 122 16.12 14.36 -7.56
C TYR A 122 15.41 15.71 -7.60
N ILE A 123 14.16 15.63 -8.05
CA ILE A 123 13.22 16.74 -8.06
C ILE A 123 12.61 16.88 -6.67
N TYR A 124 12.44 18.13 -6.25
CA TYR A 124 11.72 18.48 -5.03
C TYR A 124 10.32 18.97 -5.39
N LYS A 125 9.32 18.50 -4.65
CA LYS A 125 7.97 19.05 -4.66
C LYS A 125 7.95 20.39 -3.93
N ASN A 126 6.85 21.13 -4.05
CA ASN A 126 6.72 22.45 -3.43
C ASN A 126 6.74 22.44 -1.90
N ASP A 127 6.38 21.32 -1.28
CA ASP A 127 6.50 21.11 0.16
C ASP A 127 7.92 20.77 0.62
N GLY A 128 8.89 20.68 -0.31
CA GLY A 128 10.28 20.33 -0.06
C GLY A 128 10.53 18.81 0.02
N SER A 129 9.50 17.97 -0.12
CA SER A 129 9.68 16.52 -0.21
C SER A 129 10.28 16.12 -1.56
N ILE A 130 10.94 14.96 -1.58
CA ILE A 130 11.55 14.43 -2.81
C ILE A 130 10.48 13.69 -3.63
N LYS A 131 10.49 13.90 -4.94
CA LYS A 131 9.84 13.02 -5.91
C LYS A 131 10.88 12.05 -6.45
N TYR A 132 10.74 10.77 -6.13
CA TYR A 132 11.57 9.72 -6.71
C TYR A 132 11.16 9.46 -8.16
N PRO A 133 12.13 9.22 -9.05
CA PRO A 133 11.85 8.82 -10.42
C PRO A 133 11.30 7.39 -10.45
N LEU A 134 10.44 7.08 -11.41
CA LEU A 134 9.89 5.74 -11.61
C LEU A 134 10.63 4.99 -12.72
N ASN A 135 10.82 3.68 -12.54
CA ASN A 135 11.32 2.80 -13.60
C ASN A 135 10.20 2.44 -14.61
N GLN A 136 10.51 1.55 -15.56
CA GLN A 136 9.58 1.18 -16.64
C GLN A 136 8.34 0.46 -16.11
N GLU A 137 8.53 -0.33 -15.05
CA GLU A 137 7.48 -1.04 -14.32
C GLU A 137 6.63 -0.10 -13.45
N GLY A 138 7.08 1.12 -13.20
CA GLY A 138 6.37 2.12 -12.39
C GLY A 138 6.72 2.10 -10.91
N TYR A 139 7.82 1.45 -10.51
CA TYR A 139 8.35 1.46 -9.15
C TYR A 139 9.33 2.63 -8.95
N PRO A 140 9.38 3.22 -7.74
CA PRO A 140 10.33 4.28 -7.43
C PRO A 140 11.77 3.76 -7.46
N MET A 141 12.67 4.61 -7.92
CA MET A 141 14.12 4.38 -7.95
C MET A 141 14.77 5.22 -6.86
N TYR A 142 15.21 4.55 -5.80
CA TYR A 142 15.92 5.17 -4.69
C TYR A 142 17.40 5.42 -5.02
N GLU A 143 18.04 6.28 -4.22
CA GLU A 143 19.49 6.51 -4.33
C GLU A 143 20.20 5.27 -3.79
N THR A 144 21.30 4.82 -4.39
CA THR A 144 22.03 3.65 -3.92
C THR A 144 23.30 4.03 -3.17
N ASP A 145 23.60 3.34 -2.08
CA ASP A 145 24.90 3.43 -1.41
C ASP A 145 25.99 2.85 -2.32
N ASN A 146 27.03 3.63 -2.61
CA ASN A 146 28.10 3.19 -3.53
C ASN A 146 28.97 2.04 -2.99
N THR A 147 28.83 1.70 -1.71
CA THR A 147 29.60 0.66 -1.01
C THR A 147 28.81 -0.63 -0.90
N THR A 148 27.56 -0.55 -0.44
CA THR A 148 26.71 -1.75 -0.26
C THR A 148 25.79 -2.03 -1.43
N ASN A 149 25.59 -1.04 -2.31
CA ASN A 149 24.59 -1.07 -3.39
C ASN A 149 23.14 -1.24 -2.89
N ASP A 150 22.90 -0.98 -1.60
CA ASP A 150 21.56 -0.88 -1.05
C ASP A 150 20.94 0.46 -1.44
N GLU A 151 19.65 0.46 -1.75
CA GLU A 151 18.86 1.67 -1.88
C GLU A 151 18.78 2.40 -0.53
N LEU A 152 18.68 3.72 -0.55
CA LEU A 152 18.73 4.60 0.61
C LEU A 152 17.44 5.42 0.71
N TYR A 153 16.85 5.38 1.89
CA TYR A 153 15.80 6.32 2.26
C TYR A 153 16.35 7.74 2.38
N SER A 154 15.63 8.71 1.83
CA SER A 154 15.86 10.10 2.18
C SER A 154 15.03 10.47 3.40
N ILE A 155 15.65 11.11 4.38
CA ILE A 155 15.03 11.50 5.64
C ILE A 155 14.71 12.99 5.60
N LYS A 156 13.50 13.38 5.98
CA LYS A 156 13.08 14.77 6.12
C LYS A 156 13.70 15.40 7.36
N ASN A 157 13.62 16.72 7.48
CA ASN A 157 14.16 17.46 8.63
C ASN A 157 13.50 17.08 9.97
N ASP A 158 12.28 16.54 9.95
CA ASP A 158 11.55 16.05 11.13
C ASP A 158 11.85 14.59 11.50
N GLY A 159 12.71 13.91 10.72
CA GLY A 159 13.05 12.50 10.91
C GLY A 159 12.13 11.51 10.20
N SER A 160 11.07 11.96 9.52
CA SER A 160 10.18 11.10 8.75
C SER A 160 10.79 10.71 7.39
N ILE A 161 10.28 9.62 6.80
CA ILE A 161 10.77 9.12 5.51
C ILE A 161 10.17 9.95 4.36
N ASN A 162 10.99 10.26 3.35
CA ASN A 162 10.49 10.57 2.01
C ASN A 162 10.23 9.24 1.31
N TRP A 163 8.96 8.83 1.24
CA TRP A 163 8.57 7.60 0.57
C TRP A 163 8.63 7.76 -0.95
N GLY A 164 9.28 6.81 -1.61
CA GLY A 164 9.04 6.51 -3.01
C GLY A 164 7.64 5.91 -3.17
N VAL A 165 6.94 6.34 -4.20
CA VAL A 165 5.55 5.96 -4.47
C VAL A 165 5.48 5.39 -5.88
N ASP A 166 4.82 4.26 -6.07
CA ASP A 166 4.62 3.66 -7.39
C ASP A 166 3.57 4.44 -8.23
N ARG A 167 3.28 3.96 -9.46
CA ARG A 167 2.27 4.56 -10.33
C ARG A 167 0.84 4.49 -9.76
N GLU A 168 0.56 3.56 -8.87
CA GLU A 168 -0.76 3.38 -8.26
C GLU A 168 -0.94 4.22 -7.00
N GLY A 169 0.13 4.84 -6.50
CA GLY A 169 0.08 5.64 -5.27
C GLY A 169 0.50 4.88 -4.02
N ASN A 170 1.00 3.65 -4.14
CA ASN A 170 1.48 2.87 -3.00
C ASN A 170 2.91 3.27 -2.65
N GLN A 171 3.20 3.42 -1.36
CA GLN A 171 4.55 3.62 -0.86
C GLN A 171 5.32 2.31 -0.97
N ILE A 172 6.57 2.36 -1.45
CA ILE A 172 7.39 1.18 -1.68
C ILE A 172 8.61 1.25 -0.78
N TYR A 173 8.97 0.15 -0.14
CA TYR A 173 10.21 0.09 0.66
C TYR A 173 11.45 0.14 -0.26
N ALA A 174 12.53 0.76 0.25
CA ALA A 174 13.86 0.65 -0.36
C ALA A 174 14.35 -0.81 -0.31
N LYS A 175 15.17 -1.18 -1.28
CA LYS A 175 15.71 -2.53 -1.47
C LYS A 175 17.20 -2.64 -1.16
N LYS A 176 17.60 -3.79 -0.68
CA LYS A 176 19.00 -4.18 -0.56
C LYS A 176 19.56 -4.61 -1.91
N GLU A 177 20.88 -4.75 -2.02
CA GLU A 177 21.55 -5.26 -3.21
C GLU A 177 20.97 -6.62 -3.69
N ASN A 178 20.52 -7.46 -2.75
CA ASN A 178 19.93 -8.76 -3.08
C ASN A 178 18.50 -8.68 -3.65
N GLY A 179 17.91 -7.50 -3.71
CA GLY A 179 16.55 -7.22 -4.19
C GLY A 179 15.46 -7.32 -3.12
N ASP A 180 15.80 -7.68 -1.88
CA ASP A 180 14.84 -7.70 -0.77
C ASP A 180 14.59 -6.28 -0.28
N GLU A 181 13.33 -5.96 -0.05
CA GLU A 181 12.92 -4.73 0.62
C GLU A 181 13.32 -4.75 2.10
N TYR A 182 13.47 -3.57 2.69
CA TYR A 182 13.81 -3.45 4.10
C TYR A 182 13.14 -2.26 4.78
N TYR A 183 12.78 -2.46 6.05
CA TYR A 183 12.14 -1.43 6.89
C TYR A 183 13.08 -0.24 7.14
N PRO A 184 12.55 0.99 7.16
CA PRO A 184 13.34 2.16 7.53
C PRO A 184 13.73 2.10 9.02
N PRO A 185 14.85 2.73 9.40
CA PRO A 185 15.39 2.66 10.76
C PRO A 185 14.53 3.41 11.81
N ASN A 186 13.63 4.28 11.38
CA ASN A 186 12.73 5.02 12.28
C ASN A 186 11.46 4.22 12.65
N GLY A 187 11.28 3.01 12.10
CA GLY A 187 10.14 2.15 12.39
C GLY A 187 8.83 2.57 11.71
N GLU A 188 8.87 3.50 10.75
CA GLU A 188 7.71 3.79 9.90
C GLU A 188 7.42 2.64 8.94
N PHE A 189 6.15 2.44 8.60
CA PHE A 189 5.71 1.44 7.63
C PHE A 189 5.20 2.14 6.37
N ALA A 190 5.53 1.57 5.22
CA ALA A 190 4.95 1.98 3.96
C ALA A 190 3.45 1.71 3.97
N CYS A 191 2.66 2.59 3.35
CA CYS A 191 1.22 2.43 3.18
C CYS A 191 0.83 2.31 1.70
N ASP A 192 -0.28 1.63 1.44
CA ASP A 192 -0.95 1.66 0.14
C ASP A 192 -1.56 3.06 -0.14
N GLN A 193 -2.12 3.23 -1.33
CA GLN A 193 -2.79 4.47 -1.74
C GLN A 193 -3.98 4.87 -0.85
N PHE A 194 -4.53 3.95 -0.04
CA PHE A 194 -5.64 4.19 0.89
C PHE A 194 -5.17 4.45 2.33
N GLY A 195 -3.86 4.37 2.59
CA GLY A 195 -3.26 4.57 3.90
C GLY A 195 -3.12 3.29 4.73
N SER A 196 -3.45 2.12 4.19
CA SER A 196 -3.29 0.85 4.90
C SER A 196 -1.82 0.41 4.88
N PRO A 197 -1.23 0.05 6.03
CA PRO A 197 0.19 -0.26 6.11
C PRO A 197 0.52 -1.60 5.43
N GLN A 198 1.73 -1.70 4.89
CA GLN A 198 2.22 -2.82 4.08
C GLN A 198 3.49 -3.43 4.66
N TYR A 199 3.69 -4.73 4.42
CA TYR A 199 4.92 -5.44 4.76
C TYR A 199 5.99 -5.26 3.67
N ALA A 200 7.25 -5.23 4.09
CA ALA A 200 8.39 -5.39 3.18
C ALA A 200 8.39 -6.80 2.57
N ARG A 201 8.90 -6.94 1.35
CA ARG A 201 8.93 -8.18 0.58
C ARG A 201 10.34 -8.63 0.22
N THR A 202 10.55 -9.93 0.15
CA THR A 202 11.73 -10.48 -0.53
C THR A 202 11.62 -10.21 -2.03
N LYS A 203 12.74 -10.35 -2.75
CA LYS A 203 12.75 -10.27 -4.23
C LYS A 203 11.76 -11.23 -4.92
N ASP A 204 11.40 -12.32 -4.24
CA ASP A 204 10.46 -13.35 -4.72
C ASP A 204 9.01 -13.08 -4.28
N GLY A 205 8.75 -11.92 -3.65
CA GLY A 205 7.42 -11.48 -3.22
C GLY A 205 6.95 -12.02 -1.87
N LYS A 206 7.83 -12.66 -1.08
CA LYS A 206 7.45 -13.18 0.25
C LYS A 206 7.51 -12.11 1.31
N VAL A 207 6.60 -12.18 2.29
CA VAL A 207 6.54 -11.23 3.39
C VAL A 207 7.76 -11.33 4.30
N ILE A 208 8.33 -10.18 4.65
CA ILE A 208 9.36 -10.00 5.66
C ILE A 208 8.69 -9.35 6.86
N PHE A 209 8.59 -10.03 8.00
CA PHE A 209 8.04 -9.43 9.21
C PHE A 209 9.04 -8.45 9.85
N PRO A 210 8.59 -7.30 10.39
CA PRO A 210 9.45 -6.43 11.19
C PRO A 210 9.91 -7.15 12.45
N LEU A 211 11.16 -6.89 12.86
CA LEU A 211 11.78 -7.48 14.03
C LEU A 211 11.77 -6.52 15.23
N ASP A 212 11.47 -7.03 16.41
CA ASP A 212 11.63 -6.31 17.67
C ASP A 212 13.11 -6.29 18.12
N ALA A 213 13.39 -5.59 19.23
CA ALA A 213 14.74 -5.48 19.80
C ALA A 213 15.33 -6.83 20.29
N TYR A 214 14.52 -7.86 20.42
CA TYR A 214 14.92 -9.22 20.79
C TYR A 214 15.07 -10.14 19.57
N GLY A 215 14.77 -9.64 18.36
CA GLY A 215 14.79 -10.40 17.12
C GLY A 215 13.55 -11.28 16.92
N ASN A 216 12.45 -11.01 17.62
CA ASN A 216 11.17 -11.64 17.32
C ASN A 216 10.49 -10.89 16.17
N GLU A 217 9.89 -11.63 15.25
CA GLU A 217 8.99 -11.06 14.25
C GLU A 217 7.72 -10.51 14.92
N SER A 218 7.13 -9.48 14.31
CA SER A 218 5.90 -8.85 14.80
C SER A 218 4.97 -8.53 13.64
N TYR A 219 3.66 -8.45 13.92
CA TYR A 219 2.72 -7.96 12.93
C TYR A 219 2.74 -6.44 12.88
N ILE A 220 2.55 -5.89 11.69
CA ILE A 220 2.28 -4.47 11.54
C ILE A 220 0.88 -4.20 12.07
N LYS A 221 0.70 -3.08 12.74
CA LYS A 221 -0.59 -2.70 13.31
C LYS A 221 -1.25 -1.65 12.43
N ASP A 222 -2.53 -1.84 12.19
CA ASP A 222 -3.37 -0.82 11.56
C ASP A 222 -4.09 0.00 12.65
N ASP A 223 -3.57 1.20 12.91
CA ASP A 223 -4.16 2.13 13.87
C ASP A 223 -5.55 2.61 13.43
N ALA A 224 -5.85 2.62 12.11
CA ALA A 224 -7.18 2.97 11.60
C ALA A 224 -8.24 1.91 11.99
N ILE A 225 -7.80 0.67 12.22
CA ILE A 225 -8.64 -0.47 12.65
C ILE A 225 -8.36 -0.82 14.11
N GLY A 226 -8.10 0.21 14.93
CA GLY A 226 -7.97 0.06 16.37
C GLY A 226 -6.74 -0.72 16.81
N ALA A 227 -5.63 -0.63 16.06
CA ALA A 227 -4.36 -1.32 16.32
C ALA A 227 -4.43 -2.85 16.20
N SER A 228 -5.28 -3.34 15.30
CA SER A 228 -5.32 -4.76 14.91
C SER A 228 -4.09 -5.15 14.10
N ASP A 229 -3.65 -6.39 14.24
CA ASP A 229 -2.56 -6.95 13.45
C ASP A 229 -2.99 -7.15 11.98
N VAL A 230 -2.15 -6.69 11.06
CA VAL A 230 -2.38 -6.78 9.62
C VAL A 230 -2.00 -8.18 9.15
N ILE A 231 -2.99 -8.96 8.73
CA ILE A 231 -2.77 -10.35 8.26
C ILE A 231 -3.03 -10.52 6.76
N TYR A 232 -3.17 -9.40 6.03
CA TYR A 232 -3.38 -9.37 4.60
C TYR A 232 -2.37 -8.45 3.93
N MET A 233 -2.03 -8.77 2.69
CA MET A 233 -1.23 -7.94 1.80
C MET A 233 -1.79 -8.17 0.39
N ASP A 234 -2.15 -7.10 -0.32
CA ASP A 234 -2.79 -7.15 -1.64
C ASP A 234 -4.05 -8.04 -1.68
N ASP A 235 -4.90 -7.94 -0.65
CA ASP A 235 -6.08 -8.79 -0.43
C ASP A 235 -5.78 -10.30 -0.27
N VAL A 236 -4.51 -10.69 -0.17
CA VAL A 236 -4.06 -12.07 0.06
C VAL A 236 -3.59 -12.22 1.50
N VAL A 237 -3.91 -13.35 2.13
CA VAL A 237 -3.46 -13.62 3.50
C VAL A 237 -1.96 -13.91 3.50
N LEU A 238 -1.27 -13.45 4.55
CA LEU A 238 0.12 -13.84 4.81
C LEU A 238 0.28 -15.37 4.77
N ASP A 239 1.33 -15.84 4.11
CA ASP A 239 1.58 -17.26 3.87
C ASP A 239 2.03 -18.04 5.13
N ARG A 240 2.40 -17.32 6.19
CA ARG A 240 2.83 -17.87 7.48
C ARG A 240 2.60 -16.88 8.62
N TYR A 241 2.69 -17.38 9.84
CA TYR A 241 2.73 -16.55 11.04
C TYR A 241 4.13 -15.95 11.30
N ALA A 242 4.13 -14.84 12.03
CA ALA A 242 5.32 -14.30 12.68
C ALA A 242 5.90 -15.32 13.68
N LYS A 243 7.20 -15.23 13.96
CA LYS A 243 7.93 -16.14 14.85
C LYS A 243 8.84 -15.38 15.83
N LYS A 244 8.97 -15.92 17.03
CA LYS A 244 10.02 -15.53 17.97
C LYS A 244 11.40 -15.90 17.41
N ASN A 245 12.44 -15.29 17.98
CA ASN A 245 13.83 -15.66 17.69
C ASN A 245 14.16 -17.13 18.01
N THR A 246 13.33 -17.80 18.82
CA THR A 246 13.42 -19.23 19.13
C THR A 246 12.77 -20.13 18.08
N GLY A 247 12.06 -19.58 17.10
CA GLY A 247 11.30 -20.32 16.08
C GLY A 247 9.81 -20.52 16.42
N GLU A 248 9.39 -20.22 17.66
CA GLU A 248 7.99 -20.34 18.07
C GLU A 248 7.10 -19.33 17.33
N GLU A 249 6.00 -19.79 16.75
CA GLU A 249 5.01 -18.92 16.11
C GLU A 249 4.34 -17.95 17.10
N ILE A 250 4.02 -16.77 16.57
CA ILE A 250 3.30 -15.67 17.21
C ILE A 250 2.00 -15.48 16.44
N TYR A 251 0.88 -15.58 17.14
CA TYR A 251 -0.45 -15.44 16.54
C TYR A 251 -0.87 -13.97 16.50
N PRO A 252 -1.54 -13.54 15.43
CA PRO A 252 -2.02 -12.17 15.29
C PRO A 252 -3.16 -11.90 16.28
N ILE A 253 -3.22 -10.65 16.76
CA ILE A 253 -4.26 -10.12 17.63
C ILE A 253 -5.16 -9.21 16.79
N GLN A 254 -6.47 -9.42 16.87
CA GLN A 254 -7.45 -8.56 16.22
C GLN A 254 -8.31 -7.87 17.28
N LEU A 255 -8.45 -6.55 17.23
CA LEU A 255 -9.23 -5.77 18.18
C LEU A 255 -10.60 -5.45 17.57
N ALA A 256 -11.66 -5.82 18.29
CA ALA A 256 -12.92 -6.18 17.65
C ALA A 256 -13.94 -5.04 17.42
N ASN A 257 -13.53 -3.77 17.52
CA ASN A 257 -14.47 -2.67 17.76
C ASN A 257 -15.00 -1.85 16.55
N GLN A 258 -14.73 -2.14 15.27
CA GLN A 258 -15.34 -1.38 14.15
C GLN A 258 -15.61 -2.22 12.88
N VAL A 259 -16.87 -2.17 12.42
CA VAL A 259 -17.65 -3.00 11.44
C VAL A 259 -17.45 -2.56 9.95
N PRO A 260 -17.87 -3.28 8.85
CA PRO A 260 -18.56 -4.58 8.71
C PRO A 260 -17.89 -5.65 7.81
N LYS A 261 -18.09 -6.92 8.22
CA LYS A 261 -18.45 -8.07 7.35
C LYS A 261 -17.45 -8.68 6.36
N ARG A 262 -16.19 -8.23 6.24
CA ARG A 262 -15.28 -8.83 5.24
C ARG A 262 -14.17 -9.74 5.75
N TYR A 263 -13.95 -9.84 7.05
CA TYR A 263 -12.85 -10.67 7.56
C TYR A 263 -13.32 -11.49 8.75
N ARG A 264 -13.44 -12.79 8.51
CA ARG A 264 -13.21 -13.81 9.52
C ARG A 264 -11.96 -14.51 9.05
N GLU A 265 -10.95 -14.49 9.93
CA GLU A 265 -10.19 -15.67 10.29
C GLU A 265 -9.73 -16.54 9.10
N VAL A 266 -8.41 -16.59 8.88
CA VAL A 266 -7.86 -17.28 7.71
C VAL A 266 -7.64 -18.76 8.00
N ILE A 267 -8.37 -19.60 7.28
CA ILE A 267 -8.07 -21.03 7.19
C ILE A 267 -6.70 -21.18 6.51
N LEU A 268 -5.68 -21.48 7.30
CA LEU A 268 -4.48 -22.08 6.75
C LEU A 268 -4.86 -23.49 6.26
N ASN A 269 -4.41 -23.85 5.06
CA ASN A 269 -4.57 -25.21 4.53
C ASN A 269 -4.00 -26.30 5.49
N GLU A 270 -3.16 -25.91 6.45
CA GLU A 270 -2.69 -26.76 7.56
C GLU A 270 -2.55 -25.98 8.88
N TYR A 271 -2.75 -26.66 10.01
CA TYR A 271 -2.52 -26.08 11.34
C TYR A 271 -1.06 -25.66 11.52
N ALA A 272 -0.88 -24.54 12.20
CA ALA A 272 0.37 -24.08 12.75
C ALA A 272 1.02 -25.18 13.60
N LYS A 273 2.32 -25.45 13.45
CA LYS A 273 3.02 -26.56 14.15
C LYS A 273 4.26 -26.03 14.88
N THR A 274 4.53 -26.56 16.07
CA THR A 274 5.83 -26.33 16.73
C THR A 274 6.98 -27.02 15.99
N ASP A 275 8.24 -26.72 16.37
CA ASP A 275 9.41 -27.48 15.93
C ASP A 275 9.32 -28.98 16.26
N LEU A 276 8.44 -29.34 17.20
CA LEU A 276 8.11 -30.70 17.59
C LEU A 276 6.89 -31.28 16.83
N GLN A 277 6.44 -30.63 15.75
CA GLN A 277 5.30 -31.01 14.92
C GLN A 277 3.93 -30.98 15.63
N GLU A 278 3.81 -30.29 16.76
CA GLU A 278 2.54 -30.21 17.50
C GLU A 278 1.66 -29.09 16.95
N ALA A 279 0.44 -29.43 16.52
CA ALA A 279 -0.55 -28.45 16.09
C ALA A 279 -0.86 -27.42 17.19
N LYS A 280 -0.81 -26.13 16.85
CA LYS A 280 -1.14 -24.98 17.69
C LYS A 280 -2.42 -24.29 17.21
N TYR A 281 -3.24 -23.88 18.16
CA TYR A 281 -4.44 -23.08 17.94
C TYR A 281 -4.12 -21.61 18.22
N PRO A 282 -4.65 -20.66 17.41
CA PRO A 282 -4.64 -19.25 17.75
C PRO A 282 -5.31 -18.97 19.10
N LEU A 283 -4.89 -17.89 19.77
CA LEU A 283 -5.47 -17.41 21.04
C LEU A 283 -6.15 -16.05 20.85
N ASP A 284 -7.37 -15.86 21.36
CA ASP A 284 -8.08 -14.58 21.24
C ASP A 284 -7.49 -13.51 22.18
N GLU A 285 -8.01 -12.27 22.18
CA GLU A 285 -7.51 -11.22 23.09
C GLU A 285 -7.64 -11.56 24.59
N TYR A 286 -8.44 -12.59 24.91
CA TYR A 286 -8.63 -13.14 26.26
C TYR A 286 -7.84 -14.44 26.47
N GLY A 287 -6.94 -14.79 25.54
CA GLY A 287 -6.10 -15.97 25.61
C GLY A 287 -6.82 -17.29 25.32
N ASN A 288 -8.11 -17.31 24.99
CA ASN A 288 -8.81 -18.56 24.70
C ASN A 288 -8.28 -19.17 23.41
N GLU A 289 -8.04 -20.48 23.39
CA GLU A 289 -7.87 -21.16 22.11
C GLU A 289 -9.14 -20.91 21.30
N TYR A 290 -9.00 -20.66 20.00
CA TYR A 290 -10.14 -20.56 19.10
C TYR A 290 -9.83 -21.24 17.78
N THR A 291 -10.88 -21.70 17.11
CA THR A 291 -10.82 -22.05 15.70
C THR A 291 -11.42 -20.92 14.91
N ILE A 292 -10.79 -20.69 13.78
CA ILE A 292 -11.16 -19.75 12.76
C ILE A 292 -12.49 -20.18 12.12
N ASP A 293 -13.46 -19.27 12.06
CA ASP A 293 -14.80 -19.48 11.56
C ASP A 293 -14.85 -19.28 10.05
N SER A 294 -15.07 -20.38 9.33
CA SER A 294 -15.21 -20.41 7.88
C SER A 294 -16.48 -19.67 7.43
N MET A 295 -16.33 -18.60 6.64
CA MET A 295 -17.45 -17.98 5.92
C MET A 295 -18.00 -18.87 4.79
N GLU A 296 -17.33 -19.98 4.45
CA GLU A 296 -17.89 -20.90 3.48
C GLU A 296 -19.03 -21.70 4.12
N ILE A 297 -20.19 -21.59 3.46
CA ILE A 297 -21.46 -22.23 3.78
C ILE A 297 -21.23 -23.73 4.02
N ALA A 298 -21.23 -24.14 5.29
CA ALA A 298 -21.37 -25.52 5.76
C ALA A 298 -20.51 -26.57 5.02
N GLY A 299 -19.29 -26.83 5.52
CA GLY A 299 -18.34 -27.72 4.82
C GLY A 299 -17.92 -28.97 5.58
N ASN A 300 -16.99 -28.83 6.53
CA ASN A 300 -16.26 -29.99 7.03
C ASN A 300 -15.93 -29.86 8.52
N GLU A 301 -16.21 -30.91 9.28
CA GLU A 301 -15.88 -31.01 10.72
C GLU A 301 -14.39 -30.73 11.00
N LYS A 302 -13.52 -31.04 10.05
CA LYS A 302 -12.07 -30.83 10.13
C LYS A 302 -11.64 -29.36 10.12
N ASP A 303 -12.52 -28.47 9.67
CA ASP A 303 -12.24 -27.03 9.61
C ASP A 303 -12.39 -26.39 11.00
N TYR A 304 -13.32 -26.92 11.81
CA TYR A 304 -13.61 -26.46 13.17
C TYR A 304 -12.94 -27.32 14.24
N PHE A 305 -12.71 -28.60 13.98
CA PHE A 305 -12.12 -29.56 14.92
C PHE A 305 -11.14 -30.47 14.19
N PRO A 306 -9.95 -29.97 13.86
CA PRO A 306 -8.96 -30.81 13.21
C PRO A 306 -8.61 -32.00 14.04
N GLN A 307 -8.65 -33.19 13.44
CA GLN A 307 -8.33 -34.43 14.11
C GLN A 307 -9.13 -34.64 15.42
N GLY A 308 -10.32 -34.03 15.55
CA GLY A 308 -11.17 -34.16 16.74
C GLY A 308 -10.68 -33.36 17.96
N TYR A 309 -9.82 -32.37 17.78
CA TYR A 309 -9.33 -31.56 18.90
C TYR A 309 -10.28 -30.41 19.24
N PRO A 310 -10.68 -30.27 20.52
CA PRO A 310 -11.55 -29.20 20.96
C PRO A 310 -10.83 -27.86 21.06
N ILE A 311 -11.58 -26.79 20.81
CA ILE A 311 -11.27 -25.44 21.28
C ILE A 311 -11.32 -25.44 22.81
N THR A 312 -10.37 -24.79 23.51
CA THR A 312 -10.36 -24.78 24.98
C THR A 312 -10.17 -23.41 25.63
N ASN A 313 -10.80 -23.24 26.79
CA ASN A 313 -10.56 -22.16 27.74
C ASN A 313 -10.48 -22.75 29.14
N ASP A 314 -9.39 -22.50 29.89
CA ASP A 314 -9.18 -23.11 31.21
C ASP A 314 -9.33 -24.65 31.20
N ASN A 315 -8.93 -25.28 30.09
CA ASN A 315 -9.13 -26.70 29.77
C ASN A 315 -10.60 -27.10 29.59
N TRP A 316 -11.59 -26.21 29.67
CA TRP A 316 -12.97 -26.52 29.30
C TRP A 316 -13.11 -26.51 27.79
N VAL A 317 -13.79 -27.52 27.25
CA VAL A 317 -14.09 -27.57 25.83
C VAL A 317 -15.12 -26.50 25.50
N ILE A 318 -14.83 -25.71 24.47
CA ILE A 318 -15.74 -24.78 23.82
C ILE A 318 -16.25 -25.46 22.55
N VAL A 319 -17.56 -25.39 22.31
CA VAL A 319 -18.16 -25.78 21.03
C VAL A 319 -18.72 -24.55 20.34
N PRO A 320 -18.40 -24.32 19.05
CA PRO A 320 -18.85 -23.14 18.35
C PRO A 320 -20.31 -23.26 17.93
N GLU A 321 -20.97 -22.11 17.77
CA GLU A 321 -22.19 -22.02 16.97
C GLU A 321 -21.82 -21.73 15.52
N VAL A 322 -22.38 -22.53 14.60
CA VAL A 322 -22.17 -22.42 13.16
C VAL A 322 -23.53 -22.33 12.50
N ASN A 323 -23.83 -21.21 11.84
CA ASN A 323 -25.11 -20.94 11.17
C ASN A 323 -26.34 -21.13 12.10
N GLY A 324 -26.26 -20.61 13.33
CA GLY A 324 -27.35 -20.70 14.30
C GLY A 324 -27.58 -22.09 14.91
N LYS A 325 -26.63 -23.03 14.74
CA LYS A 325 -26.68 -24.36 15.35
C LYS A 325 -25.40 -24.66 16.11
N ILE A 326 -25.54 -25.28 17.26
CA ILE A 326 -24.39 -25.75 18.06
C ILE A 326 -23.70 -26.86 17.28
N PHE A 327 -22.41 -26.69 17.02
CA PHE A 327 -21.60 -27.66 16.30
C PHE A 327 -20.84 -28.54 17.29
N ILE A 328 -21.38 -29.72 17.57
CA ILE A 328 -20.76 -30.73 18.43
C ILE A 328 -20.16 -31.81 17.53
N SER A 329 -18.83 -31.86 17.47
CA SER A 329 -18.13 -32.88 16.69
C SER A 329 -18.20 -34.25 17.39
N ASP A 330 -18.53 -35.28 16.61
CA ASP A 330 -18.55 -36.67 17.07
C ASP A 330 -17.13 -37.22 17.30
N GLN A 331 -16.14 -36.55 16.72
CA GLN A 331 -14.71 -36.88 16.83
C GLN A 331 -14.03 -36.24 18.04
N LEU A 332 -14.72 -35.38 18.81
CA LEU A 332 -14.13 -34.70 19.97
C LEU A 332 -13.59 -35.69 21.00
N LEU A 333 -12.37 -35.42 21.48
CA LEU A 333 -11.74 -36.15 22.58
C LEU A 333 -11.39 -35.17 23.73
N PRO A 334 -12.12 -35.18 24.86
CA PRO A 334 -13.22 -36.09 25.20
C PRO A 334 -14.51 -35.77 24.45
N LYS A 335 -15.36 -36.79 24.29
CA LYS A 335 -16.64 -36.63 23.59
C LYS A 335 -17.52 -35.61 24.32
N VAL A 336 -18.01 -34.63 23.58
CA VAL A 336 -18.99 -33.65 24.03
C VAL A 336 -20.36 -34.06 23.53
N GLN A 337 -21.39 -33.83 24.35
CA GLN A 337 -22.80 -33.98 24.02
C GLN A 337 -23.53 -32.68 24.36
N GLU A 338 -24.75 -32.52 23.85
CA GLU A 338 -25.54 -31.31 24.09
C GLU A 338 -25.83 -31.08 25.58
N ASN A 339 -25.99 -32.15 26.37
CA ASN A 339 -26.17 -32.07 27.82
C ASN A 339 -24.91 -31.63 28.59
N ASN A 340 -23.74 -31.58 27.94
CA ASN A 340 -22.51 -31.08 28.53
C ASN A 340 -22.44 -29.56 28.50
N ILE A 341 -23.29 -28.90 27.71
CA ILE A 341 -23.32 -27.45 27.60
C ILE A 341 -23.84 -26.87 28.91
N ILE A 342 -23.00 -26.09 29.58
CA ILE A 342 -23.34 -25.48 30.88
C ILE A 342 -23.62 -23.99 30.78
N ASN A 343 -23.10 -23.32 29.74
CA ASN A 343 -23.39 -21.92 29.51
C ASN A 343 -23.12 -21.48 28.08
N LYS A 344 -23.72 -20.35 27.71
CA LYS A 344 -23.32 -19.58 26.53
C LYS A 344 -22.07 -18.79 26.86
N LEU A 345 -21.06 -18.95 26.04
CA LEU A 345 -19.92 -18.06 25.98
C LEU A 345 -20.30 -16.89 25.06
N HIS A 346 -20.76 -15.81 25.68
CA HIS A 346 -20.97 -14.56 24.96
C HIS A 346 -19.60 -13.94 24.69
N ARG A 347 -19.16 -14.04 23.43
CA ARG A 347 -18.10 -13.19 22.90
C ARG A 347 -18.77 -11.88 22.49
N GLU A 348 -18.23 -10.74 22.90
CA GLU A 348 -18.83 -9.42 22.64
C GLU A 348 -19.12 -9.17 21.14
N PHE A 349 -18.45 -9.90 20.24
CA PHE A 349 -18.45 -9.64 18.80
C PHE A 349 -19.06 -10.76 17.94
N LYS A 350 -19.42 -11.90 18.54
CA LYS A 350 -20.09 -12.98 17.82
C LYS A 350 -21.59 -12.87 18.12
N ASN A 351 -22.38 -12.53 17.10
CA ASN A 351 -23.85 -12.60 17.21
C ASN A 351 -24.31 -14.02 17.59
N ASP A 352 -23.52 -15.02 17.20
CA ASP A 352 -23.74 -16.41 17.52
C ASP A 352 -22.91 -16.75 18.77
N PRO A 353 -23.52 -17.09 19.92
CA PRO A 353 -22.79 -17.44 21.12
C PRO A 353 -22.03 -18.76 20.91
N ASP A 354 -20.77 -18.84 21.32
CA ASP A 354 -20.16 -20.16 21.52
C ASP A 354 -20.70 -20.77 22.82
N TYR A 355 -20.41 -22.04 23.07
CA TYR A 355 -20.92 -22.73 24.24
C TYR A 355 -19.77 -23.32 25.04
N VAL A 356 -19.74 -22.99 26.34
CA VAL A 356 -18.83 -23.60 27.29
C VAL A 356 -19.46 -24.90 27.80
N THR A 357 -18.65 -25.94 27.88
CA THR A 357 -19.08 -27.25 28.35
C THR A 357 -18.49 -27.58 29.72
N ASN A 358 -19.08 -28.55 30.41
CA ASN A 358 -18.47 -29.18 31.58
C ASN A 358 -17.46 -30.29 31.23
N VAL A 359 -17.06 -30.40 29.96
CA VAL A 359 -16.07 -31.37 29.53
C VAL A 359 -14.69 -30.72 29.61
N LYS A 360 -13.79 -31.36 30.34
CA LYS A 360 -12.39 -30.95 30.40
C LYS A 360 -11.62 -31.59 29.26
N SER A 361 -11.01 -30.78 28.41
CA SER A 361 -10.04 -31.21 27.42
C SER A 361 -8.94 -32.03 28.09
N THR A 362 -8.49 -33.07 27.40
CA THR A 362 -7.32 -33.86 27.79
C THR A 362 -6.02 -33.08 27.58
N ARG A 363 -6.07 -31.99 26.82
CA ARG A 363 -4.98 -31.03 26.67
C ARG A 363 -5.11 -29.90 27.67
N GLN A 364 -3.96 -29.46 28.18
CA GLN A 364 -3.89 -28.20 28.90
C GLN A 364 -4.04 -27.05 27.91
N SER A 365 -4.94 -26.13 28.22
CA SER A 365 -5.05 -24.83 27.57
C SER A 365 -3.70 -24.13 27.65
N ARG A 366 -3.33 -23.49 26.55
CA ARG A 366 -2.10 -22.70 26.45
C ARG A 366 -2.27 -21.31 27.05
N ALA A 367 -3.51 -20.89 27.29
CA ALA A 367 -3.80 -19.68 28.03
C ALA A 367 -3.42 -19.84 29.50
N THR A 368 -2.83 -18.80 30.07
CA THR A 368 -2.88 -18.63 31.52
C THR A 368 -4.32 -18.49 31.97
N ARG A 369 -4.63 -19.04 33.15
CA ARG A 369 -5.98 -19.10 33.68
C ARG A 369 -6.64 -17.71 33.73
N GLN A 370 -7.65 -17.47 32.89
CA GLN A 370 -8.36 -16.19 32.89
C GLN A 370 -9.68 -16.35 33.65
N GLY A 371 -9.85 -15.57 34.71
CA GLY A 371 -11.07 -15.60 35.52
C GLY A 371 -12.25 -14.98 34.78
N HIS A 372 -13.00 -15.76 34.00
CA HIS A 372 -14.24 -15.26 33.40
C HIS A 372 -15.36 -15.16 34.45
N ARG A 373 -16.18 -14.10 34.34
CA ARG A 373 -17.46 -14.00 35.05
C ARG A 373 -18.49 -14.88 34.32
N ILE A 374 -18.64 -16.11 34.79
CA ILE A 374 -19.73 -16.99 34.33
C ILE A 374 -21.04 -16.46 34.91
N PHE A 375 -21.91 -15.90 34.08
CA PHE A 375 -23.27 -15.55 34.49
C PHE A 375 -24.14 -16.81 34.45
N PHE A 376 -24.39 -17.42 35.60
CA PHE A 376 -25.36 -18.51 35.69
C PHE A 376 -26.77 -17.96 35.47
N VAL A 377 -27.39 -18.29 34.34
CA VAL A 377 -28.83 -18.09 34.17
C VAL A 377 -29.53 -19.23 34.91
N GLN A 378 -30.05 -18.95 36.11
CA GLN A 378 -30.98 -19.87 36.77
C GLN A 378 -32.26 -19.92 35.94
N ILE A 379 -32.42 -20.97 35.12
CA ILE A 379 -33.72 -21.32 34.56
C ILE A 379 -34.51 -21.95 35.71
N LEU A 380 -35.38 -21.16 36.36
CA LEU A 380 -36.46 -21.72 37.17
C LEU A 380 -37.42 -22.44 36.22
N LEU A 381 -37.33 -23.77 36.19
CA LEU A 381 -38.42 -24.60 35.68
C LEU A 381 -39.59 -24.48 36.66
N LEU A 382 -40.65 -23.77 36.25
CA LEU A 382 -41.96 -23.77 36.90
C LEU A 382 -42.86 -24.84 36.29
#